data_AF-A0A530QUQ3-F1
#
_entry.id   AF-A0A530QUQ3-F1
#
_cell.length_a   1.000
_cell.length_b   1.000
_cell.length_c   1.000
_cell.angle_alpha   90.00
_cell.angle_beta   90.00
_cell.angle_gamma   90.00
#
_symmetry.space_group_name_H-M   'P 1'
#
loop_
_entity.id
_entity.type
_entity.pdbx_description
1 polymer ?
#
loop_
_entity_poly.entity_id
_entity_poly.type
_entity_poly.pdbx_seq_one_letter_code
_entity_poly.pdbx_strand_id
1 'polypeptide(L)'
;MLNAVAAHFQGHEQSYSDKNYEVASAFFGAKSLLLAQPGAARPSDDTIANDQGTVQFHLIGQTTDDPAYSGIMKENQDNLLAIGGLIHDYMHTHHPKVDAEKLDINTWTNVVGNIPDLSMGGQKQKGYSKKFAGTSVSATFLSLIAKAIVTDGASLLTDFESFLTEMGNLTFSANSKSQ
;
A
#
# COMPACT_ATOMS: atom_id res chain seq x y z
N MET A 1 -17.88 -34.09 29.06
CA MET A 1 -18.11 -34.06 27.60
C MET A 1 -18.55 -32.66 27.24
N LEU A 2 -17.70 -31.90 26.55
CA LEU A 2 -18.02 -30.55 26.07
C LEU A 2 -18.24 -30.66 24.55
N ASN A 3 -19.46 -30.39 24.11
CA ASN A 3 -19.83 -30.33 22.70
C ASN A 3 -19.17 -29.08 22.08
N ALA A 4 -18.21 -29.30 21.18
CA ALA A 4 -17.69 -28.27 20.30
C ALA A 4 -18.75 -28.00 19.21
N VAL A 5 -19.29 -26.78 19.20
CA VAL A 5 -20.10 -26.28 18.07
C VAL A 5 -19.12 -25.97 16.96
N ALA A 6 -19.00 -26.87 15.97
CA ALA A 6 -18.29 -26.59 14.74
C ALA A 6 -19.08 -25.53 13.97
N ALA A 7 -18.55 -24.31 13.91
CA ALA A 7 -19.05 -23.29 13.00
C ALA A 7 -18.83 -23.79 11.57
N HIS A 8 -19.93 -24.12 10.90
CA HIS A 8 -19.95 -24.56 9.52
C HIS A 8 -19.70 -23.33 8.63
N PHE A 9 -18.44 -23.04 8.31
CA PHE A 9 -18.10 -22.04 7.30
C PHE A 9 -18.43 -22.63 5.93
N GLN A 10 -19.63 -22.34 5.44
CA GLN A 10 -20.00 -22.59 4.07
C GLN A 10 -19.19 -21.61 3.21
N GLY A 11 -18.19 -22.13 2.50
CA GLY A 11 -17.41 -21.35 1.54
C GLY A 11 -18.36 -20.70 0.53
N HIS A 12 -18.54 -19.40 0.63
CA HIS A 12 -19.20 -18.62 -0.40
C HIS A 12 -18.22 -18.48 -1.56
N GLU A 13 -18.21 -19.46 -2.47
CA GLU A 13 -17.73 -19.20 -3.83
C GLU A 13 -18.73 -18.25 -4.49
N GLN A 14 -18.46 -16.95 -4.39
CA GLN A 14 -19.10 -15.97 -5.25
C GLN A 14 -18.65 -16.24 -6.68
N SER A 15 -19.59 -16.61 -7.55
CA SER A 15 -19.36 -16.63 -9.00
C SER A 15 -19.18 -15.20 -9.46
N TYR A 16 -17.93 -14.77 -9.62
CA TYR A 16 -17.62 -13.47 -10.18
C TYR A 16 -17.86 -13.45 -11.68
N SER A 17 -18.18 -12.27 -12.22
CA SER A 17 -18.38 -12.08 -13.65
C SER A 17 -17.02 -12.00 -14.34
N ASP A 18 -16.70 -12.97 -15.20
CA ASP A 18 -15.47 -13.02 -16.02
C ASP A 18 -15.16 -11.69 -16.73
N LYS A 19 -16.19 -10.93 -17.11
CA LYS A 19 -16.06 -9.62 -17.76
C LYS A 19 -15.25 -8.59 -16.96
N ASN A 20 -15.37 -8.55 -15.63
CA ASN A 20 -14.61 -7.59 -14.82
C ASN A 20 -13.13 -7.98 -14.76
N TYR A 21 -12.84 -9.28 -14.70
CA TYR A 21 -11.48 -9.81 -14.79
C TYR A 21 -10.86 -9.62 -16.17
N GLU A 22 -11.63 -9.75 -17.25
CA GLU A 22 -11.16 -9.45 -18.61
C GLU A 22 -10.77 -7.97 -18.76
N VAL A 23 -11.59 -7.06 -18.25
CA VAL A 23 -11.29 -5.61 -18.25
C VAL A 23 -10.03 -5.32 -17.44
N ALA A 24 -9.94 -5.87 -16.23
CA ALA A 24 -8.76 -5.71 -15.38
C ALA A 24 -7.50 -6.30 -16.02
N SER A 25 -7.61 -7.49 -16.63
CA SER A 25 -6.52 -8.14 -17.33
C SER A 25 -6.04 -7.31 -18.53
N ALA A 26 -6.96 -6.71 -19.29
CA ALA A 26 -6.59 -5.79 -20.37
C ALA A 26 -5.92 -4.51 -19.85
N PHE A 27 -6.38 -3.98 -18.71
CA PHE A 27 -5.84 -2.77 -18.10
C PHE A 27 -4.43 -2.99 -17.54
N PHE A 28 -4.21 -4.05 -16.76
CA PHE A 28 -2.93 -4.34 -16.10
C PHE A 28 -1.97 -5.17 -16.97
N GLY A 29 -2.47 -5.94 -17.94
CA GLY A 29 -1.71 -6.90 -18.72
C GLY A 29 -0.90 -6.33 -19.88
N ALA A 30 -0.85 -5.01 -20.05
CA ALA A 30 -0.14 -4.36 -21.15
C ALA A 30 1.39 -4.57 -21.11
N LYS A 31 1.95 -5.09 -20.01
CA LYS A 31 3.36 -5.52 -19.93
C LYS A 31 3.53 -6.61 -18.88
N SER A 32 4.38 -7.60 -19.16
CA SER A 32 4.69 -8.63 -18.17
C SER A 32 5.37 -8.00 -16.96
N LEU A 33 4.87 -8.31 -15.75
CA LEU A 33 5.50 -7.93 -14.49
C LEU A 33 6.98 -8.34 -14.54
N LEU A 34 7.87 -7.36 -14.69
CA LEU A 34 9.30 -7.60 -14.59
C LEU A 34 9.64 -7.54 -13.10
N LEU A 35 9.63 -8.71 -12.46
CA LEU A 35 10.18 -8.83 -11.11
C LEU A 35 11.61 -8.27 -11.13
N ALA A 36 11.93 -7.45 -10.13
CA ALA A 36 13.27 -6.93 -9.94
C ALA A 36 14.25 -8.12 -9.89
N GLN A 37 15.15 -8.18 -10.86
CA GLN A 37 16.15 -9.23 -10.94
C GLN A 37 17.10 -9.10 -9.73
N PRO A 38 17.59 -10.21 -9.15
CA PRO A 38 18.63 -10.15 -8.14
C PRO A 38 19.83 -9.35 -8.65
N GLY A 39 20.20 -8.27 -7.95
CA GLY A 39 21.29 -7.38 -8.35
C GLY A 39 20.91 -6.27 -9.34
N ALA A 40 19.62 -6.07 -9.63
CA ALA A 40 19.16 -4.89 -10.36
C ALA A 40 19.62 -3.61 -9.63
N ALA A 41 20.05 -2.60 -10.41
CA ALA A 41 20.39 -1.31 -9.86
C ALA A 41 19.20 -0.75 -9.08
N ARG A 42 19.46 -0.21 -7.88
CA ARG A 42 18.43 0.47 -7.10
C ARG A 42 17.80 1.56 -7.98
N PRO A 43 16.46 1.70 -8.00
CA PRO A 43 15.81 2.82 -8.66
C PRO A 43 16.43 4.15 -8.19
N SER A 44 16.59 5.10 -9.10
CA SER A 44 17.08 6.44 -8.73
C SER A 44 16.11 7.09 -7.74
N ASP A 45 16.67 7.83 -6.78
CA ASP A 45 15.91 8.60 -5.79
C ASP A 45 14.87 9.53 -6.44
N ASP A 46 15.17 10.06 -7.63
CA ASP A 46 14.29 10.94 -8.41
C ASP A 46 12.99 10.25 -8.89
N THR A 47 12.93 8.91 -8.82
CA THR A 47 11.71 8.14 -9.11
C THR A 47 10.75 8.03 -7.92
N ILE A 48 11.24 8.41 -6.73
CA ILE A 48 10.53 8.35 -5.45
C ILE A 48 10.18 9.77 -4.98
N ALA A 49 11.14 10.70 -5.06
CA ALA A 49 10.96 12.11 -4.68
C ALA A 49 11.74 13.04 -5.62
N ASN A 50 11.11 14.15 -6.01
CA ASN A 50 11.76 15.24 -6.71
C ASN A 50 11.28 16.60 -6.18
N ASP A 51 11.60 17.68 -6.89
CA ASP A 51 11.17 19.04 -6.57
C ASP A 51 9.66 19.27 -6.65
N GLN A 52 8.92 18.41 -7.37
CA GLN A 52 7.46 18.49 -7.47
C GLN A 52 6.75 17.79 -6.32
N GLY A 53 7.34 16.72 -5.76
CA GLY A 53 6.73 15.99 -4.66
C GLY A 53 7.34 14.63 -4.39
N THR A 54 6.58 13.78 -3.71
CA THR A 54 7.03 12.45 -3.27
C THR A 54 5.86 11.48 -3.26
N VAL A 55 6.11 10.25 -3.70
CA VAL A 55 5.15 9.14 -3.60
C VAL A 55 5.68 8.12 -2.61
N GLN A 56 4.83 7.72 -1.66
CA GLN A 56 5.14 6.66 -0.71
C GLN A 56 4.15 5.51 -0.86
N PHE A 57 4.66 4.29 -0.98
CA PHE A 57 3.86 3.09 -1.09
C PHE A 57 3.98 2.26 0.19
N HIS A 58 2.85 1.99 0.84
CA HIS A 58 2.79 1.30 2.13
C HIS A 58 1.89 0.07 2.02
N LEU A 59 2.42 -1.11 2.32
CA LEU A 59 1.65 -2.33 2.49
C LEU A 59 1.67 -2.70 3.98
N ILE A 60 0.50 -2.65 4.60
CA ILE A 60 0.35 -2.87 6.05
C ILE A 60 -0.55 -4.09 6.24
N GLY A 61 0.07 -5.22 6.55
CA GLY A 61 -0.63 -6.44 6.94
C GLY A 61 -0.73 -6.55 8.46
N GLN A 62 -1.74 -7.26 8.94
CA GLN A 62 -1.85 -7.67 10.33
C GLN A 62 -1.71 -9.19 10.39
N THR A 63 -0.92 -9.70 11.34
CA THR A 63 -0.86 -11.14 11.63
C THR A 63 -1.71 -11.46 12.86
N THR A 64 -2.23 -12.68 12.93
CA THR A 64 -2.96 -13.18 14.10
C THR A 64 -2.46 -14.57 14.46
N ASP A 65 -2.34 -14.82 15.76
CA ASP A 65 -1.97 -16.14 16.29
C ASP A 65 -3.19 -17.05 16.48
N ASP A 66 -4.41 -16.53 16.25
CA ASP A 66 -5.64 -17.33 16.31
C ASP A 66 -5.66 -18.34 15.14
N PRO A 67 -5.60 -19.65 15.42
CA PRO A 67 -5.60 -20.68 14.37
C PRO A 67 -6.85 -20.66 13.50
N ALA A 68 -7.97 -20.13 14.01
CA ALA A 68 -9.21 -20.04 13.26
C ALA A 68 -9.13 -19.03 12.11
N TYR A 69 -8.27 -18.02 12.22
CA TYR A 69 -8.18 -16.90 11.26
C TYR A 69 -6.81 -16.77 10.59
N SER A 70 -5.78 -17.46 11.08
CA SER A 70 -4.40 -17.37 10.56
C SER A 70 -4.30 -17.71 9.06
N GLY A 71 -5.05 -18.72 8.60
CA GLY A 71 -5.10 -19.08 7.18
C GLY A 71 -5.66 -17.95 6.30
N ILE A 72 -6.83 -17.42 6.67
CA ILE A 72 -7.49 -16.31 5.97
C ILE A 72 -6.62 -15.05 5.99
N MET A 73 -5.97 -14.77 7.11
CA MET A 73 -5.13 -13.58 7.24
C MET A 73 -3.86 -13.68 6.38
N LYS A 74 -3.27 -14.87 6.28
CA LYS A 74 -2.15 -15.12 5.37
C LYS A 74 -2.55 -14.95 3.91
N GLU A 75 -3.70 -15.50 3.52
CA GLU A 75 -4.23 -15.33 2.17
C GLU A 75 -4.52 -13.86 1.86
N ASN A 76 -5.12 -13.11 2.79
CA ASN A 76 -5.33 -11.67 2.65
C ASN A 76 -4.02 -10.90 2.49
N GLN A 77 -2.97 -11.28 3.22
CA GLN A 77 -1.65 -10.68 3.08
C GLN A 77 -1.06 -10.93 1.68
N ASP A 78 -1.14 -12.17 1.19
CA ASP A 78 -0.67 -12.53 -0.15
C ASP A 78 -1.45 -11.78 -1.24
N ASN A 79 -2.78 -11.66 -1.07
CA ASN A 79 -3.65 -10.89 -1.96
C ASN A 79 -3.32 -9.38 -1.94
N LEU A 80 -3.12 -8.79 -0.77
CA LEU A 80 -2.71 -7.38 -0.63
C LEU A 80 -1.36 -7.13 -1.28
N LEU A 81 -0.41 -8.05 -1.15
CA LEU A 81 0.89 -7.97 -1.80
C LEU A 81 0.76 -8.04 -3.33
N ALA A 82 -0.04 -8.98 -3.84
CA ALA A 82 -0.29 -9.13 -5.27
C ALA A 82 -0.97 -7.89 -5.87
N ILE A 83 -2.05 -7.40 -5.24
CA ILE A 83 -2.74 -6.18 -5.63
C ILE A 83 -1.79 -4.98 -5.59
N GLY A 84 -1.02 -4.86 -4.52
CA GLY A 84 -0.05 -3.78 -4.39
C GLY A 84 1.02 -3.81 -5.48
N GLY A 85 1.50 -5.00 -5.82
CA GLY A 85 2.41 -5.21 -6.94
C GLY A 85 1.82 -4.80 -8.29
N LEU A 86 0.55 -5.14 -8.56
CA LEU A 86 -0.15 -4.73 -9.79
C LEU A 86 -0.28 -3.21 -9.90
N ILE A 87 -0.71 -2.54 -8.84
CA ILE A 87 -0.82 -1.08 -8.81
C ILE A 87 0.55 -0.44 -9.01
N HIS A 88 1.55 -0.90 -8.26
CA HIS A 88 2.91 -0.36 -8.32
C HIS A 88 3.51 -0.51 -9.72
N ASP A 89 3.40 -1.69 -10.33
CA ASP A 89 3.94 -1.95 -11.67
C ASP A 89 3.25 -1.12 -12.74
N TYR A 90 1.91 -1.02 -12.69
CA TYR A 90 1.16 -0.16 -13.60
C TYR A 90 1.64 1.29 -13.50
N MET A 91 1.70 1.82 -12.28
CA MET A 91 2.12 3.20 -12.02
C MET A 91 3.57 3.43 -12.43
N HIS A 92 4.47 2.49 -12.18
CA HIS A 92 5.86 2.61 -12.59
C HIS A 92 6.03 2.56 -14.11
N THR A 93 5.22 1.76 -14.81
CA THR A 93 5.26 1.61 -16.26
C THR A 93 4.67 2.82 -17.00
N HIS A 94 3.54 3.35 -16.53
CA HIS A 94 2.79 4.41 -17.23
C HIS A 94 3.12 5.81 -16.69
N HIS A 95 3.53 5.92 -15.43
CA HIS A 95 3.92 7.16 -14.76
C HIS A 95 5.30 6.99 -14.08
N PRO A 96 6.38 6.79 -14.87
CA PRO A 96 7.70 6.48 -14.33
C PRO A 96 8.33 7.66 -13.55
N LYS A 97 7.93 8.89 -13.86
CA LYS A 97 8.47 10.11 -13.25
C LYS A 97 7.52 10.64 -12.18
N VAL A 98 8.07 11.26 -11.15
CA VAL A 98 7.27 12.03 -10.19
C VAL A 98 6.86 13.33 -10.88
N ASP A 99 5.65 13.39 -11.42
CA ASP A 99 5.11 14.55 -12.10
C ASP A 99 3.69 14.89 -11.64
N ALA A 100 3.10 15.96 -12.16
CA ALA A 100 1.74 16.38 -11.81
C ALA A 100 0.69 15.27 -12.00
N GLU A 101 0.86 14.38 -12.98
CA GLU A 101 -0.06 13.28 -13.22
C GLU A 101 0.12 12.16 -12.19
N LYS A 102 1.36 11.78 -11.86
CA LYS A 102 1.64 10.81 -10.80
C LYS A 102 1.26 11.33 -9.41
N LEU A 103 1.32 12.64 -9.19
CA LEU A 103 0.95 13.28 -7.93
C LEU A 103 -0.57 13.52 -7.82
N ASP A 104 -1.34 13.38 -8.90
CA ASP A 104 -2.79 13.48 -8.87
C ASP A 104 -3.41 12.21 -8.27
N ILE A 105 -4.16 12.38 -7.18
CA ILE A 105 -4.90 11.30 -6.51
C ILE A 105 -5.93 10.63 -7.43
N ASN A 106 -6.45 11.33 -8.43
CA ASN A 106 -7.40 10.78 -9.39
C ASN A 106 -6.75 9.73 -10.29
N THR A 107 -5.47 9.89 -10.63
CA THR A 107 -4.69 8.88 -11.36
C THR A 107 -4.65 7.58 -10.58
N TRP A 108 -4.25 7.64 -9.30
CA TRP A 108 -4.22 6.47 -8.41
C TRP A 108 -5.62 5.87 -8.20
N THR A 109 -6.63 6.72 -8.02
CA THR A 109 -8.02 6.27 -7.82
C THR A 109 -8.54 5.52 -9.04
N ASN A 110 -8.20 5.97 -10.25
CA ASN A 110 -8.53 5.28 -11.49
C ASN A 110 -7.83 3.91 -11.57
N VAL A 111 -6.53 3.84 -11.26
CA VAL A 111 -5.79 2.56 -11.28
C VAL A 111 -6.38 1.56 -10.28
N VAL A 112 -6.60 1.98 -9.03
CA VAL A 112 -7.21 1.13 -8.00
C VAL A 112 -8.64 0.72 -8.38
N GLY A 113 -9.39 1.62 -9.02
CA GLY A 113 -10.75 1.38 -9.52
C GLY A 113 -10.87 0.29 -10.59
N ASN A 114 -9.77 -0.11 -11.21
CA ASN A 114 -9.75 -1.20 -12.19
C ASN A 114 -9.43 -2.57 -11.57
N ILE A 115 -9.24 -2.66 -10.24
CA ILE A 115 -9.07 -3.94 -9.55
C ILE A 115 -10.45 -4.59 -9.36
N PRO A 116 -10.67 -5.80 -9.88
CA PRO A 116 -11.95 -6.48 -9.74
C PRO A 116 -12.15 -6.91 -8.28
N ASP A 117 -13.41 -6.91 -7.85
CA ASP A 117 -13.85 -7.45 -6.55
C ASP A 117 -13.21 -6.81 -5.32
N LEU A 118 -12.55 -5.65 -5.50
CA LEU A 118 -12.13 -4.79 -4.42
C LEU A 118 -13.31 -3.91 -4.00
N SER A 119 -13.78 -4.06 -2.76
CA SER A 119 -14.72 -3.11 -2.18
C SER A 119 -14.01 -1.79 -1.87
N MET A 120 -13.89 -0.92 -2.86
CA MET A 120 -13.46 0.46 -2.64
C MET A 120 -14.56 1.21 -1.88
N GLY A 121 -14.29 1.54 -0.62
CA GLY A 121 -15.11 2.53 0.07
C GLY A 121 -15.08 3.84 -0.71
N GLY A 122 -16.21 4.56 -0.77
CA GLY A 122 -16.28 5.83 -1.50
C GLY A 122 -15.18 6.79 -1.04
N GLN A 123 -14.61 7.54 -1.99
CA GLN A 123 -13.57 8.53 -1.71
C GLN A 123 -14.11 9.55 -0.70
N LYS A 124 -13.53 9.57 0.49
CA LYS A 124 -13.85 10.55 1.54
C LYS A 124 -12.67 11.46 1.73
N GLN A 125 -12.87 12.76 1.52
CA GLN A 125 -11.90 13.74 1.94
C GLN A 125 -11.83 13.74 3.47
N LYS A 126 -10.64 13.49 4.01
CA LYS A 126 -10.38 13.54 5.45
C LYS A 126 -9.40 14.68 5.73
N GLY A 127 -9.78 15.59 6.61
CA GLY A 127 -8.86 16.59 7.15
C GLY A 127 -8.17 16.04 8.39
N TYR A 128 -6.87 16.27 8.51
CA TYR A 128 -6.13 16.00 9.74
C TYR A 128 -5.45 17.29 10.21
N SER A 129 -5.66 17.66 11.48
CA SER A 129 -5.01 18.81 12.10
C SER A 129 -4.79 18.53 13.58
N LYS A 130 -3.51 18.51 13.99
CA LYS A 130 -3.10 18.30 15.38
C LYS A 130 -1.71 18.91 15.59
N LYS A 131 -1.43 19.39 16.81
CA LYS A 131 -0.09 19.79 17.25
C LYS A 131 0.51 18.67 18.09
N PHE A 132 1.75 18.30 17.82
CA PHE A 132 2.49 17.26 18.54
C PHE A 132 3.98 17.56 18.48
N ALA A 133 4.75 16.92 19.36
CA ALA A 133 6.21 16.97 19.31
C ALA A 133 6.72 16.28 18.03
N GLY A 134 7.80 16.78 17.45
CA GLY A 134 8.39 16.22 16.22
C GLY A 134 8.76 14.73 16.36
N THR A 135 9.18 14.31 17.57
CA THR A 135 9.46 12.91 17.88
C THR A 135 8.25 11.99 17.82
N SER A 136 7.02 12.52 17.86
CA SER A 136 5.77 11.75 17.81
C SER A 136 5.13 11.70 16.42
N VAL A 137 5.76 12.28 15.40
CA VAL A 137 5.22 12.33 14.03
C VAL A 137 4.98 10.92 13.49
N SER A 138 5.96 10.02 13.64
CA SER A 138 5.92 8.67 13.09
C SER A 138 4.81 7.81 13.70
N ALA A 139 4.73 7.77 15.03
CA ALA A 139 3.65 7.06 15.74
C ALA A 139 2.27 7.59 15.36
N THR A 140 2.14 8.91 15.24
CA THR A 140 0.90 9.58 14.85
C THR A 140 0.52 9.23 13.41
N PHE A 141 1.47 9.26 12.48
CA PHE A 141 1.23 8.95 11.09
C PHE A 141 0.87 7.48 10.89
N LEU A 142 1.59 6.55 11.54
CA LEU A 142 1.27 5.13 11.51
C LEU A 142 -0.15 4.86 12.04
N SER A 143 -0.52 5.51 13.14
CA SER A 143 -1.88 5.41 13.70
C SER A 143 -2.95 5.90 12.71
N LEU A 144 -2.66 6.93 11.92
CA LEU A 144 -3.59 7.47 10.92
C LEU A 144 -3.80 6.52 9.74
N ILE A 145 -2.72 5.93 9.21
CA ILE A 145 -2.78 5.11 8.00
C ILE A 145 -3.18 3.65 8.30
N ALA A 146 -2.74 3.11 9.44
CA ALA A 146 -2.95 1.71 9.79
C ALA A 146 -4.12 1.48 10.76
N LYS A 147 -4.66 2.55 11.39
CA LYS A 147 -5.47 2.44 12.62
C LYS A 147 -4.81 1.55 13.69
N ALA A 148 -3.49 1.39 13.64
CA ALA A 148 -2.76 0.54 14.54
C ALA A 148 -2.79 1.13 15.95
N ILE A 149 -2.99 0.27 16.96
CA ILE A 149 -2.67 0.62 18.34
C ILE A 149 -1.15 0.57 18.44
N VAL A 150 -0.51 1.72 18.35
CA VAL A 150 0.95 1.85 18.44
C VAL A 150 1.34 1.75 19.92
N THR A 151 2.21 0.78 20.25
CA THR A 151 2.82 0.66 21.58
C THR A 151 4.28 1.11 21.48
N ASP A 152 4.73 1.97 22.39
CA ASP A 152 6.11 2.46 22.41
C ASP A 152 7.12 1.30 22.54
N GLY A 153 8.17 1.31 21.71
CA GLY A 153 9.21 0.27 21.69
C GLY A 153 8.87 -0.99 20.89
N ALA A 154 7.71 -1.06 20.24
CA ALA A 154 7.43 -2.12 19.27
C ALA A 154 8.31 -1.94 18.01
N SER A 155 8.85 -3.03 17.48
CA SER A 155 9.73 -3.01 16.29
C SER A 155 9.11 -2.26 15.10
N LEU A 156 7.80 -2.44 14.88
CA LEU A 156 7.07 -1.74 13.83
C LEU A 156 7.17 -0.21 13.93
N LEU A 157 7.13 0.35 15.15
CA LEU A 157 7.25 1.81 15.32
C LEU A 157 8.68 2.27 15.01
N THR A 158 9.68 1.57 15.54
CA THR A 158 11.09 1.91 15.33
C THR A 158 11.51 1.80 13.85
N ASP A 159 11.04 0.76 13.16
CA ASP A 159 11.29 0.57 11.73
C ASP A 159 10.60 1.67 10.91
N PHE A 160 9.36 2.03 11.29
CA PHE A 160 8.61 3.09 10.62
C PHE A 160 9.20 4.48 10.88
N GLU A 161 9.72 4.75 12.07
CA GLU A 161 10.46 5.97 12.40
C GLU A 161 11.71 6.12 11.54
N SER A 162 12.49 5.04 11.41
CA SER A 162 13.69 5.00 10.57
C SER A 162 13.33 5.24 9.11
N PHE A 163 12.29 4.54 8.62
CA PHE A 163 11.77 4.72 7.26
C PHE A 163 11.35 6.18 6.98
N LEU A 164 10.57 6.79 7.87
CA LEU A 164 10.10 8.16 7.68
C LEU A 164 11.23 9.19 7.73
N THR A 165 12.26 8.93 8.54
CA THR A 165 13.45 9.79 8.60
C THR A 165 14.18 9.77 7.27
N GLU A 166 14.42 8.60 6.69
CA GLU A 166 15.05 8.47 5.37
C GLU A 166 14.20 9.09 4.25
N MET A 167 12.87 8.90 4.28
CA MET A 167 11.96 9.55 3.34
C MET A 167 11.99 11.07 3.46
N GLY A 168 12.10 11.60 4.68
CA GLY A 168 12.27 13.03 4.92
C GLY A 168 13.57 13.54 4.31
N ASN A 169 14.70 12.88 4.59
CA ASN A 169 16.00 13.22 4.04
C ASN A 169 15.99 13.25 2.51
N LEU A 170 15.37 12.25 1.88
CA LEU A 170 15.20 12.15 0.44
C LEU A 170 14.42 13.35 -0.12
N THR A 171 13.27 13.65 0.47
CA THR A 171 12.38 14.73 0.05
C THR A 171 13.07 16.09 0.14
N PHE A 172 13.75 16.37 1.26
CA PHE A 172 14.47 17.64 1.44
C PHE A 172 15.69 17.75 0.51
N SER A 173 16.40 16.64 0.27
CA SER A 173 17.57 16.63 -0.63
C SER A 173 17.18 16.81 -2.10
N ALA A 174 15.99 16.36 -2.48
CA ALA A 174 15.47 16.58 -3.82
C ALA A 174 15.08 18.06 -4.06
N ASN A 175 14.48 18.70 -3.06
CA ASN A 175 14.10 20.11 -3.11
C ASN A 175 15.30 21.08 -3.04
N SER A 176 16.40 20.68 -2.39
CA SER A 176 17.61 21.50 -2.39
C SER A 176 18.38 21.49 -3.71
N LYS A 177 18.14 20.50 -4.60
CA LYS A 177 18.73 20.43 -5.94
C LYS A 177 18.04 21.34 -6.98
N SER A 178 16.85 21.85 -6.68
CA SER A 178 16.07 22.72 -7.57
C SER A 178 16.22 24.21 -7.27
N GLN A 179 16.98 24.57 -6.22
CA GLN A 179 17.34 25.94 -5.84
C GLN A 179 18.74 26.33 -6.33
#